data_AF-A0A842M8U8-F1
#
_entry.id   AF-A0A842M8U8-F1
#
_cell.length_a   1.000
_cell.length_b   1.000
_cell.length_c   1.000
_cell.angle_alpha   90.00
_cell.angle_beta   90.00
_cell.angle_gamma   90.00
#
_symmetry.space_group_name_H-M   'P 1'
#
loop_
_entity.id
_entity.type
_entity.pdbx_description
1 polymer ?
#
loop_
_entity_poly.entity_id
_entity_poly.type
_entity_poly.pdbx_seq_one_letter_code
_entity_poly.pdbx_strand_id
1 'polypeptide(L)'
;MGSNPTQSTKLFALEGKKFDKKLFEFNHLYKPKPENPIHPTIVRYNGEGLDGHLKEFKDFLSIDPGIQPRTVSEHLRVVRAFHRSDLPLSRGGCRAFLAGYSGTSASKANTIKALRKYFRDFLGASDNEWNQDTEAPFLPNNPTIKGGAGKVSLLPPLKHQAIFLVLASSGLSKSEVSKPYPSLRGKLT
;
A
#
# COMPACT_ATOMS: atom_id res chain seq x y z
N MET A 1 -0.49 -56.06 8.29
CA MET A 1 -1.60 -55.62 9.18
C MET A 1 -1.06 -54.49 10.04
N GLY A 2 -1.57 -53.28 9.85
CA GLY A 2 -1.10 -52.08 10.55
C GLY A 2 -1.95 -50.89 10.16
N SER A 3 -3.17 -50.83 10.71
CA SER A 3 -4.14 -49.76 10.50
C SER A 3 -3.90 -48.62 11.49
N ASN A 4 -3.60 -47.43 10.98
CA ASN A 4 -3.50 -46.19 11.76
C ASN A 4 -4.89 -45.63 12.11
N PRO A 5 -5.12 -45.11 13.32
CA PRO A 5 -6.39 -44.54 13.71
C PRO A 5 -6.54 -43.06 13.27
N THR A 6 -7.72 -42.78 12.71
CA THR A 6 -8.26 -41.49 12.31
C THR A 6 -8.32 -40.50 13.47
N GLN A 7 -7.72 -39.31 13.33
CA GLN A 7 -7.94 -38.20 14.24
C GLN A 7 -9.27 -37.51 13.92
N SER A 8 -10.22 -37.64 14.84
CA SER A 8 -11.54 -37.03 14.82
C SER A 8 -11.46 -35.54 15.19
N THR A 9 -12.00 -34.70 14.31
CA THR A 9 -12.08 -33.25 14.43
C THR A 9 -13.06 -32.86 15.55
N LYS A 10 -12.56 -32.18 16.58
CA LYS A 10 -13.41 -31.53 17.60
C LYS A 10 -14.07 -30.28 16.99
N LEU A 11 -15.34 -30.41 16.65
CA LEU A 11 -16.25 -29.28 16.40
C LEU A 11 -16.51 -28.56 17.72
N PHE A 12 -16.12 -27.28 17.80
CA PHE A 12 -16.52 -26.38 18.86
C PHE A 12 -17.98 -25.98 18.66
N ALA A 13 -18.85 -26.44 19.56
CA ALA A 13 -20.20 -25.92 19.73
C ALA A 13 -20.13 -24.55 20.42
N LEU A 14 -20.43 -23.47 19.69
CA LEU A 14 -20.74 -22.16 20.26
C LEU A 14 -22.26 -22.00 20.26
N GLU A 15 -22.88 -22.34 21.38
CA GLU A 15 -24.27 -22.01 21.68
C GLU A 15 -24.39 -20.52 22.04
N GLY A 16 -25.46 -19.87 21.56
CA GLY A 16 -26.20 -18.94 22.42
C GLY A 16 -26.00 -17.43 22.28
N LYS A 17 -25.48 -16.88 21.16
CA LYS A 17 -25.60 -15.44 20.89
C LYS A 17 -26.66 -15.17 19.82
N LYS A 18 -27.74 -14.48 20.21
CA LYS A 18 -28.79 -13.97 19.31
C LYS A 18 -28.13 -13.12 18.23
N PHE A 19 -28.03 -13.70 17.04
CA PHE A 19 -27.51 -13.04 15.86
C PHE A 19 -28.58 -12.07 15.34
N ASP A 20 -28.24 -10.79 15.32
CA ASP A 20 -29.14 -9.71 14.91
C ASP A 20 -29.36 -9.80 13.39
N LYS A 21 -30.54 -10.30 12.98
CA LYS A 21 -30.86 -10.62 11.58
C LYS A 21 -30.85 -9.39 10.65
N LYS A 22 -30.83 -8.16 11.19
CA LYS A 22 -30.84 -6.92 10.40
C LYS A 22 -29.46 -6.46 9.89
N LEU A 23 -28.37 -7.09 10.31
CA LEU A 23 -27.02 -6.75 9.84
C LEU A 23 -26.54 -7.60 8.65
N PHE A 24 -27.38 -8.50 8.14
CA PHE A 24 -27.02 -9.45 7.07
C PHE A 24 -27.78 -9.23 5.74
N GLU A 25 -28.45 -8.09 5.56
CA GLU A 25 -29.13 -7.76 4.29
C GLU A 25 -28.32 -6.84 3.37
N PHE A 26 -27.08 -6.48 3.72
CA PHE A 26 -26.21 -5.61 2.91
C PHE A 26 -25.07 -6.35 2.17
N ASN A 27 -25.17 -7.68 1.99
CA ASN A 27 -24.14 -8.46 1.30
C ASN A 27 -24.65 -9.32 0.13
N HIS A 28 -25.87 -9.08 -0.36
CA HIS A 28 -26.43 -9.79 -1.53
C HIS A 28 -26.02 -9.21 -2.90
N LEU A 29 -25.13 -8.21 -2.93
CA LEU A 29 -24.65 -7.59 -4.18
C LEU A 29 -23.17 -7.87 -4.51
N TYR A 30 -22.46 -8.64 -3.69
CA TYR A 30 -21.12 -9.12 -4.05
C TYR A 30 -21.21 -10.59 -4.48
N LYS A 31 -21.36 -10.81 -5.79
CA LYS A 31 -21.06 -12.11 -6.37
C LYS A 31 -19.53 -12.26 -6.29
N PRO A 32 -18.97 -13.22 -5.52
CA PRO A 32 -17.55 -13.49 -5.62
C PRO A 32 -17.22 -13.78 -7.08
N LYS A 33 -16.28 -13.00 -7.62
CA LYS A 33 -15.81 -13.12 -9.00
C LYS A 33 -15.38 -14.59 -9.19
N PRO A 34 -15.88 -15.30 -10.21
CA PRO A 34 -15.54 -16.70 -10.41
C PRO A 34 -14.01 -16.84 -10.47
N GLU A 35 -13.50 -17.85 -9.79
CA GLU A 35 -12.08 -18.20 -9.75
C GLU A 35 -11.57 -18.29 -11.19
N ASN A 36 -10.79 -17.30 -11.61
CA ASN A 36 -10.24 -17.24 -12.95
C ASN A 36 -9.26 -18.42 -13.13
N PRO A 37 -9.47 -19.32 -14.10
CA PRO A 37 -8.50 -20.36 -14.40
C PRO A 37 -7.21 -19.73 -14.93
N ILE A 38 -6.14 -20.01 -14.18
CA ILE A 38 -4.72 -20.18 -14.54
C ILE A 38 -4.22 -19.49 -15.81
N HIS A 39 -3.33 -18.53 -15.54
CA HIS A 39 -2.41 -17.79 -16.40
C HIS A 39 -3.04 -16.90 -17.49
N PRO A 40 -3.17 -15.59 -17.23
CA PRO A 40 -3.32 -14.66 -18.35
C PRO A 40 -2.10 -14.87 -19.24
N THR A 41 -2.33 -15.24 -20.49
CA THR A 41 -1.38 -14.95 -21.56
C THR A 41 -0.88 -13.53 -21.28
N ILE A 42 0.42 -13.38 -20.99
CA ILE A 42 0.98 -12.12 -20.54
C ILE A 42 0.86 -11.13 -21.71
N VAL A 43 -0.28 -10.43 -21.78
CA VAL A 43 -0.55 -9.44 -22.82
C VAL A 43 0.29 -8.22 -22.47
N ARG A 44 1.25 -7.90 -23.34
CA ARG A 44 1.90 -6.58 -23.29
C ARG A 44 0.93 -5.56 -23.85
N TYR A 45 0.74 -4.48 -23.10
CA TYR A 45 -0.07 -3.36 -23.52
C TYR A 45 0.82 -2.28 -24.12
N ASN A 46 0.53 -1.87 -25.36
CA ASN A 46 1.25 -0.81 -26.06
C ASN A 46 0.32 0.39 -26.30
N GLY A 47 0.86 1.61 -26.26
CA GLY A 47 0.14 2.84 -26.60
C GLY A 47 -1.18 3.00 -25.86
N GLU A 48 -2.28 3.15 -26.60
CA GLU A 48 -3.63 3.33 -26.06
C GLU A 48 -4.11 2.16 -25.18
N GLY A 49 -3.68 0.93 -25.50
CA GLY A 49 -4.01 -0.25 -24.70
C GLY A 49 -3.41 -0.18 -23.29
N LEU A 50 -2.26 0.47 -23.14
CA LEU A 50 -1.63 0.65 -21.83
C LEU A 50 -2.40 1.67 -20.99
N ASP A 51 -2.89 2.75 -21.58
CA ASP A 51 -3.63 3.76 -20.83
C ASP A 51 -5.01 3.26 -20.36
N GLY A 52 -5.68 2.44 -21.18
CA GLY A 52 -6.89 1.71 -20.76
C GLY A 52 -6.62 0.79 -19.56
N HIS A 53 -5.59 -0.05 -19.66
CA HIS A 53 -5.19 -0.97 -18.59
C HIS A 53 -4.78 -0.26 -17.30
N LEU A 54 -4.06 0.86 -17.40
CA LEU A 54 -3.70 1.70 -16.25
C LEU A 54 -4.92 2.38 -15.63
N LYS A 55 -5.95 2.71 -16.41
CA LYS A 55 -7.21 3.23 -15.90
C LYS A 55 -7.94 2.17 -15.07
N GLU A 56 -8.03 0.94 -15.56
CA GLU A 56 -8.61 -0.18 -14.79
C GLU A 56 -7.85 -0.42 -13.49
N PHE A 57 -6.51 -0.39 -13.53
CA PHE A 57 -5.69 -0.52 -12.33
C PHE A 57 -5.88 0.67 -11.36
N LYS A 58 -6.07 1.88 -11.87
CA LYS A 58 -6.38 3.06 -11.04
C LYS A 58 -7.71 2.89 -10.33
N ASP A 59 -8.73 2.45 -11.04
CA ASP A 59 -10.08 2.28 -10.50
C ASP A 59 -10.06 1.16 -9.44
N PHE A 60 -9.37 0.05 -9.71
CA PHE A 60 -9.09 -1.00 -8.72
C PHE A 60 -8.47 -0.43 -7.44
N LEU A 61 -7.38 0.34 -7.53
CA LEU A 61 -6.70 0.91 -6.35
C LEU A 61 -7.57 1.94 -5.59
N SER A 62 -8.50 2.60 -6.28
CA SER A 62 -9.32 3.66 -5.70
C SER A 62 -10.56 3.11 -5.01
N ILE A 63 -11.15 2.03 -5.55
CA ILE A 63 -12.40 1.44 -5.08
C ILE A 63 -12.12 0.36 -4.03
N ASP A 64 -11.30 -0.64 -4.35
CA ASP A 64 -11.24 -1.86 -3.53
C ASP A 64 -10.45 -1.64 -2.23
N PRO A 65 -9.20 -1.14 -2.25
CA PRO A 65 -8.42 -0.91 -1.04
C PRO A 65 -8.57 0.51 -0.47
N GLY A 66 -9.27 1.43 -1.15
CA GLY A 66 -9.41 2.83 -0.73
C GLY A 66 -8.08 3.57 -0.57
N ILE A 67 -7.11 3.30 -1.44
CA ILE A 67 -5.76 3.87 -1.31
C ILE A 67 -5.78 5.39 -1.55
N GLN A 68 -5.00 6.14 -0.76
CA GLN A 68 -4.91 7.58 -0.91
C GLN A 68 -4.49 8.00 -2.34
N PRO A 69 -5.07 9.09 -2.91
CA PRO A 69 -4.82 9.49 -4.29
C PRO A 69 -3.34 9.69 -4.64
N ARG A 70 -2.54 10.20 -3.69
CA ARG A 70 -1.09 10.35 -3.87
C ARG A 70 -0.40 9.01 -4.11
N THR A 71 -0.77 8.00 -3.33
CA THR A 71 -0.22 6.64 -3.44
C THR A 71 -0.68 5.96 -4.72
N VAL A 72 -1.95 6.16 -5.13
CA VAL A 72 -2.46 5.68 -6.42
C VAL A 72 -1.62 6.23 -7.57
N SER A 73 -1.38 7.56 -7.61
CA SER A 73 -0.55 8.20 -8.63
C SER A 73 0.87 7.63 -8.68
N GLU A 74 1.48 7.38 -7.52
CA GLU A 74 2.82 6.78 -7.46
C GLU A 74 2.83 5.33 -7.97
N HIS A 75 1.82 4.53 -7.62
CA HIS A 75 1.68 3.16 -8.12
C HIS A 75 1.51 3.13 -9.65
N LEU A 76 0.65 3.99 -10.19
CA LEU A 76 0.47 4.13 -11.65
C LEU A 76 1.77 4.54 -12.34
N ARG A 77 2.53 5.47 -11.76
CA ARG A 77 3.82 5.89 -12.31
C ARG A 77 4.79 4.72 -12.42
N VAL A 78 4.91 3.91 -11.37
CA VAL A 78 5.79 2.73 -11.33
C VAL A 78 5.35 1.67 -12.35
N VAL A 79 4.06 1.33 -12.38
CA VAL A 79 3.54 0.30 -13.29
C VAL A 79 3.67 0.74 -14.76
N ARG A 80 3.40 2.02 -15.05
CA ARG A 80 3.63 2.58 -16.38
C ARG A 80 5.10 2.50 -16.79
N ALA A 81 6.01 2.85 -15.89
CA ALA A 81 7.45 2.76 -16.15
C ALA A 81 7.89 1.31 -16.38
N PHE A 82 7.32 0.35 -15.65
CA PHE A 82 7.57 -1.07 -15.83
C PHE A 82 7.11 -1.56 -17.21
N HIS A 83 5.89 -1.24 -17.65
CA HIS A 83 5.40 -1.61 -18.99
C HIS A 83 6.25 -1.02 -20.12
N ARG A 84 6.79 0.19 -19.92
CA ARG A 84 7.69 0.85 -20.89
C ARG A 84 9.11 0.28 -20.92
N SER A 85 9.49 -0.56 -19.96
CA SER A 85 10.87 -1.10 -19.87
C SER A 85 11.14 -2.26 -20.82
N ASP A 86 10.15 -2.68 -21.62
CA ASP A 86 10.20 -3.87 -22.48
C ASP A 86 10.60 -5.17 -21.76
N LEU A 87 10.49 -5.20 -20.43
CA LEU A 87 10.73 -6.39 -19.63
C LEU A 87 9.46 -7.28 -19.62
N PRO A 88 9.62 -8.61 -19.53
CA PRO A 88 8.47 -9.51 -19.44
C PRO A 88 7.66 -9.21 -18.17
N LEU A 89 6.32 -9.33 -18.22
CA LEU A 89 5.46 -9.20 -17.04
C LEU A 89 5.55 -10.48 -16.19
N SER A 90 6.75 -10.75 -15.67
CA SER A 90 7.07 -11.89 -14.84
C SER A 90 7.91 -11.44 -13.65
N ARG A 91 8.09 -12.34 -12.68
CA ARG A 91 8.99 -12.14 -11.55
C ARG A 91 10.41 -11.77 -12.01
N GLY A 92 10.90 -12.44 -13.05
CA GLY A 92 12.22 -12.17 -13.65
C GLY A 92 12.31 -10.75 -14.21
N GLY A 93 11.28 -10.29 -14.92
CA GLY A 93 11.20 -8.92 -15.41
C GLY A 93 11.16 -7.90 -14.28
N CYS A 94 10.40 -8.16 -13.21
CA CYS A 94 10.38 -7.29 -12.02
C CYS A 94 11.76 -7.16 -11.37
N ARG A 95 12.50 -8.27 -11.25
CA ARG A 95 13.87 -8.26 -10.72
C ARG A 95 14.82 -7.46 -11.60
N ALA A 96 14.78 -7.68 -12.91
CA ALA A 96 15.59 -6.92 -13.86
C ALA A 96 15.28 -5.41 -13.78
N PHE A 97 13.99 -5.05 -13.69
CA PHE A 97 13.55 -3.67 -13.53
C PHE A 97 14.08 -3.03 -12.23
N LEU A 98 13.98 -3.77 -11.11
CA LEU A 98 14.45 -3.32 -9.80
C LEU A 98 15.98 -3.32 -9.67
N ALA A 99 16.70 -4.10 -10.49
CA ALA A 99 18.15 -4.09 -10.56
C ALA A 99 18.67 -2.82 -11.25
N GLY A 100 17.98 -2.35 -12.28
CA GLY A 100 18.28 -1.08 -12.96
C GLY A 100 17.80 0.17 -12.21
N TYR A 101 17.08 0.02 -11.09
CA TYR A 101 16.51 1.14 -10.35
C TYR A 101 17.58 1.86 -9.50
N SER A 102 17.91 3.10 -9.86
CA SER A 102 18.95 3.92 -9.22
C SER A 102 18.46 4.82 -8.08
N GLY A 103 17.20 4.69 -7.64
CA GLY A 103 16.64 5.51 -6.57
C GLY A 103 17.09 5.09 -5.16
N THR A 104 16.65 5.85 -4.15
CA THR A 104 16.92 5.52 -2.74
C THR A 104 16.30 4.19 -2.32
N SER A 105 16.79 3.59 -1.23
CA SER A 105 16.21 2.36 -0.65
C SER A 105 14.71 2.50 -0.35
N ALA A 106 14.30 3.65 0.18
CA ALA A 106 12.90 3.98 0.43
C ALA A 106 12.08 4.03 -0.86
N SER A 107 12.61 4.67 -1.91
CA SER A 107 11.95 4.69 -3.23
C SER A 107 11.86 3.30 -3.82
N LYS A 108 12.91 2.48 -3.71
CA LYS A 108 12.92 1.09 -4.17
C LYS A 108 11.87 0.24 -3.44
N ALA A 109 11.72 0.40 -2.12
CA ALA A 109 10.68 -0.28 -1.34
C ALA A 109 9.27 0.12 -1.81
N ASN A 110 9.04 1.40 -2.13
CA ASN A 110 7.76 1.86 -2.67
C ASN A 110 7.51 1.30 -4.08
N THR A 111 8.52 1.22 -4.93
CA THR A 111 8.46 0.57 -6.25
C THR A 111 8.07 -0.91 -6.11
N ILE A 112 8.69 -1.63 -5.16
CA ILE A 112 8.36 -3.04 -4.87
C ILE A 112 6.89 -3.17 -4.43
N LYS A 113 6.40 -2.30 -3.55
CA LYS A 113 5.01 -2.31 -3.10
C LYS A 113 4.03 -2.08 -4.25
N ALA A 114 4.32 -1.14 -5.14
CA ALA A 114 3.49 -0.85 -6.32
C ALA A 114 3.43 -2.07 -7.26
N LEU A 115 4.59 -2.68 -7.56
CA LEU A 115 4.64 -3.87 -8.41
C LEU A 115 3.92 -5.06 -7.75
N ARG A 116 4.10 -5.27 -6.44
CA ARG A 116 3.38 -6.32 -5.70
C ARG A 116 1.87 -6.13 -5.80
N LYS A 117 1.36 -4.92 -5.54
CA LYS A 117 -0.07 -4.60 -5.66
C LYS A 117 -0.59 -4.90 -7.07
N TYR A 118 0.17 -4.53 -8.08
CA TYR A 118 -0.20 -4.74 -9.48
C TYR A 118 -0.23 -6.24 -9.86
N PHE A 119 0.84 -6.98 -9.58
CA PHE A 119 0.91 -8.39 -9.98
C PHE A 119 0.01 -9.29 -9.15
N ARG A 120 0.08 -9.17 -7.83
CA ARG A 120 -0.66 -10.07 -6.93
C ARG A 120 -2.13 -9.70 -6.85
N ASP A 121 -2.44 -8.44 -6.55
CA ASP A 121 -3.82 -8.08 -6.22
C ASP A 121 -4.65 -7.77 -7.47
N PHE A 122 -4.06 -7.13 -8.49
CA PHE A 122 -4.79 -6.74 -9.69
C PHE A 122 -4.76 -7.81 -10.79
N LEU A 123 -3.59 -8.39 -11.10
CA LEU A 123 -3.50 -9.47 -12.08
C LEU A 123 -3.82 -10.85 -11.50
N GLY A 124 -3.95 -10.99 -10.18
CA GLY A 124 -4.27 -12.26 -9.52
C GLY A 124 -3.12 -13.27 -9.55
N ALA A 125 -1.86 -12.82 -9.71
CA ALA A 125 -0.71 -13.71 -9.63
C ALA A 125 -0.65 -14.37 -8.26
N SER A 126 -0.39 -15.68 -8.22
CA SER A 126 -0.34 -16.43 -6.97
C SER A 126 0.76 -15.88 -6.04
N ASP A 127 0.52 -15.90 -4.73
CA ASP A 127 1.50 -15.42 -3.73
C ASP A 127 2.86 -16.13 -3.86
N ASN A 128 2.85 -17.39 -4.31
CA ASN A 128 4.04 -18.21 -4.55
C ASN A 128 4.95 -17.63 -5.64
N GLU A 129 4.38 -16.92 -6.62
CA GLU A 129 5.15 -16.28 -7.69
C GLU A 129 5.87 -15.00 -7.22
N TRP A 130 5.46 -14.40 -6.10
CA TRP A 130 6.02 -13.14 -5.62
C TRP A 130 6.88 -13.26 -4.35
N ASN A 131 6.49 -14.11 -3.39
CA ASN A 131 6.93 -13.97 -1.99
C ASN A 131 8.29 -14.58 -1.63
N GLN A 132 9.03 -15.22 -2.55
CA GLN A 132 10.15 -16.05 -2.12
C GLN A 132 11.45 -15.33 -1.67
N ASP A 133 11.67 -14.00 -1.84
CA ASP A 133 13.06 -13.49 -1.70
C ASP A 133 13.28 -12.03 -1.19
N THR A 134 12.41 -11.41 -0.40
CA THR A 134 12.74 -10.04 0.09
C THR A 134 12.22 -9.73 1.49
N GLU A 135 12.72 -10.43 2.50
CA GLU A 135 12.81 -9.86 3.85
C GLU A 135 14.15 -9.14 3.99
N ALA A 136 14.26 -7.95 3.40
CA ALA A 136 15.30 -7.03 3.85
C ALA A 136 14.85 -6.49 5.22
N PRO A 137 15.67 -6.60 6.29
CA PRO A 137 15.31 -6.05 7.58
C PRO A 137 15.08 -4.54 7.43
N PHE A 138 13.88 -4.09 7.77
CA PHE A 138 13.58 -2.67 7.86
C PHE A 138 14.37 -2.10 9.04
N LEU A 139 15.48 -1.43 8.74
CA LEU A 139 16.16 -0.59 9.71
C LEU A 139 15.46 0.77 9.69
N PRO A 140 14.66 1.14 10.71
CA PRO A 140 14.18 2.50 10.81
C PRO A 140 15.40 3.42 10.85
N ASN A 141 15.50 4.34 9.89
CA ASN A 141 16.30 5.54 10.06
C ASN A 141 15.63 6.34 11.18
N ASN A 142 15.92 5.98 12.43
CA ASN A 142 15.68 6.87 13.55
C ASN A 142 16.77 7.94 13.44
N PRO A 143 16.47 9.18 12.99
CA PRO A 143 17.38 10.27 13.25
C PRO A 143 17.43 10.36 14.77
N THR A 144 18.47 9.79 15.36
CA THR A 144 18.65 9.92 16.80
C THR A 144 18.90 11.40 17.01
N ILE A 145 17.91 12.12 17.53
CA ILE A 145 18.02 13.55 17.86
C ILE A 145 18.92 13.68 19.10
N LYS A 146 20.15 13.15 19.03
CA LYS A 146 21.22 13.41 19.98
C LYS A 146 21.77 14.79 19.63
N GLY A 147 21.10 15.86 20.07
CA GLY A 147 21.61 17.24 19.96
C GLY A 147 20.60 18.36 19.68
N GLY A 148 19.28 18.12 19.76
CA GLY A 148 18.27 19.06 19.24
C GLY A 148 18.05 20.36 20.03
N ALA A 149 18.25 20.38 21.35
CA ALA A 149 17.89 21.55 22.17
C ALA A 149 18.82 22.76 21.95
N GLY A 150 20.09 22.54 21.63
CA GLY A 150 21.09 23.62 21.48
C GLY A 150 21.07 24.36 20.14
N LYS A 151 20.30 23.90 19.14
CA LYS A 151 20.33 24.45 17.77
C LYS A 151 19.07 25.24 17.38
N VAL A 152 18.10 25.40 18.28
CA VAL A 152 16.82 26.09 17.99
C VAL A 152 17.04 27.56 17.64
N SER A 153 18.00 28.21 18.31
CA SER A 153 18.38 29.61 18.08
C SER A 153 19.07 29.86 16.73
N LEU A 154 19.56 28.81 16.06
CA LEU A 154 20.21 28.90 14.74
C LEU A 154 19.20 28.84 13.58
N LEU A 155 17.92 28.59 13.87
CA LEU A 155 16.87 28.55 12.86
C LEU A 155 16.43 29.99 12.51
N PRO A 156 16.53 30.43 11.25
CA PRO A 156 16.07 31.76 10.84
C PRO A 156 14.52 31.81 10.79
N PRO A 157 13.92 32.98 10.54
CA PRO A 157 13.00 33.77 11.40
C PRO A 157 12.12 33.04 12.44
N LEU A 158 11.58 33.81 13.42
CA LEU A 158 10.76 33.38 14.56
C LEU A 158 9.67 32.33 14.22
N LYS A 159 9.08 32.43 13.03
CA LYS A 159 8.09 31.48 12.51
C LYS A 159 8.62 30.04 12.45
N HIS A 160 9.85 29.81 11.99
CA HIS A 160 10.41 28.47 11.92
C HIS A 160 10.79 27.94 13.30
N GLN A 161 11.21 28.81 14.22
CA GLN A 161 11.48 28.44 15.61
C GLN A 161 10.19 27.97 16.31
N ALA A 162 9.09 28.71 16.13
CA ALA A 162 7.78 28.31 16.65
C ALA A 162 7.29 26.99 16.04
N ILE A 163 7.39 26.82 14.70
CA ILE A 163 7.04 25.56 14.04
C ILE A 163 7.90 24.41 14.55
N PHE A 164 9.22 24.61 14.69
CA PHE A 164 10.13 23.59 15.21
C PHE A 164 9.78 23.19 16.64
N LEU A 165 9.54 24.16 17.52
CA LEU A 165 9.15 23.91 18.91
C LEU A 165 7.84 23.12 18.98
N VAL A 166 6.82 23.52 18.22
CA VAL A 166 5.55 22.79 18.14
C VAL A 166 5.78 21.36 17.67
N LEU A 167 6.53 21.15 16.58
CA LEU A 167 6.82 19.79 16.07
C LEU A 167 7.58 18.94 17.11
N ALA A 168 8.57 19.53 17.78
CA ALA A 168 9.40 18.84 18.76
C ALA A 168 8.65 18.49 20.04
N SER A 169 7.74 19.36 20.51
CA SER A 169 7.03 19.18 21.77
C SER A 169 5.72 18.41 21.65
N SER A 170 5.04 18.48 20.49
CA SER A 170 3.71 17.88 20.31
C SER A 170 3.72 16.52 19.64
N GLY A 171 4.83 16.13 18.99
CA GLY A 171 4.89 14.93 18.16
C GLY A 171 4.05 15.01 16.89
N LEU A 172 3.50 16.18 16.55
CA LEU A 172 2.72 16.38 15.32
C LEU A 172 3.62 16.27 14.08
N SER A 173 3.04 15.79 12.99
CA SER A 173 3.65 15.82 11.66
C SER A 173 3.64 17.23 11.06
N LYS A 174 4.55 17.50 10.12
CA LYS A 174 4.59 18.78 9.41
C LYS A 174 3.28 19.13 8.71
N SER A 175 2.57 18.12 8.18
CA SER A 175 1.26 18.29 7.54
C SER A 175 0.14 18.62 8.51
N GLU A 176 0.29 18.31 9.80
CA GLU A 176 -0.68 18.69 10.82
C GLU A 176 -0.45 20.12 11.30
N VAL A 177 0.81 20.51 11.50
CA VAL A 177 1.17 21.87 11.90
C VAL A 177 0.86 22.91 10.81
N SER A 178 0.93 22.53 9.53
CA SER A 178 0.62 23.42 8.42
C SER A 178 -0.88 23.57 8.13
N LYS A 179 -1.76 22.78 8.75
CA LYS A 179 -3.20 22.94 8.56
C LYS A 179 -3.60 24.28 9.18
N PRO A 180 -4.18 25.22 8.42
CA PRO A 180 -4.78 26.38 9.03
C PRO A 180 -5.84 25.88 10.01
N TYR A 181 -5.78 26.31 11.28
CA TYR A 181 -6.88 26.06 12.20
C TYR A 181 -8.15 26.55 11.51
N PRO A 182 -9.22 25.72 11.43
CA PRO A 182 -10.50 26.19 10.94
C PRO A 182 -10.83 27.40 11.80
N SER A 183 -10.77 28.57 11.18
CA SER A 183 -10.78 29.82 11.91
C SER A 183 -12.03 29.82 12.79
N LEU A 184 -11.87 30.09 14.08
CA LEU A 184 -12.97 30.31 15.04
C LEU A 184 -13.78 31.58 14.70
N ARG A 185 -13.94 31.90 13.40
CA ARG A 185 -14.65 33.06 12.85
C ARG A 185 -16.18 32.97 12.99
N GLY A 186 -16.71 32.01 13.75
CA GLY A 186 -18.14 31.70 13.75
C GLY A 186 -18.91 31.89 15.06
N LYS A 187 -18.30 32.39 16.16
CA LYS A 187 -19.01 32.49 17.46
C LYS A 187 -18.69 33.75 18.26
N LEU A 188 -18.77 34.90 17.61
CA LEU A 188 -18.91 36.20 18.29
C LEU A 188 -20.09 36.93 17.63
N THR A 189 -21.30 36.45 17.91
CA THR A 189 -22.57 37.14 17.65
C THR A 189 -23.48 36.90 18.83
#